data_AF-A0A1J7C5H0-F1
#
_entry.id   AF-A0A1J7C5H0-F1
#
_cell.length_a   1.000
_cell.length_b   1.000
_cell.length_c   1.000
_cell.angle_alpha   90.00
_cell.angle_beta   90.00
_cell.angle_gamma   90.00
#
_symmetry.space_group_name_H-M   'P 1'
#
loop_
_entity.id
_entity.type
_entity.pdbx_description
1 polymer ?
#
loop_
_entity_poly.entity_id
_entity_poly.type
_entity_poly.pdbx_seq_one_letter_code
_entity_poly.pdbx_strand_id
1 'polypeptide(L)'
;MTAFESIHFLPYHKVFPELSDKELHVVVLYCSGLKNELMVSVLNINIKTVGAHLYNCQLLYGLNSFSELRAMFMIRIFSLFIKYCHKKYDGHE
;
A
#
# COMPACT_ATOMS: atom_id res chain seq x y z
N MET A 1 14.30 4.33 -15.69
CA MET A 1 14.13 3.03 -15.03
C MET A 1 14.46 3.21 -13.55
N THR A 2 13.44 3.51 -12.73
CA THR A 2 13.60 3.55 -11.27
C THR A 2 13.31 2.17 -10.70
N ALA A 3 13.92 1.79 -9.57
CA ALA A 3 13.71 0.48 -8.92
C ALA A 3 12.25 0.19 -8.51
N PHE A 4 11.34 1.16 -8.68
CA PHE A 4 9.93 1.09 -8.33
C PHE A 4 9.03 0.62 -9.49
N GLU A 5 9.54 0.55 -10.71
CA GLU A 5 8.81 0.03 -11.88
C GLU A 5 8.57 -1.49 -11.78
N SER A 6 9.34 -2.20 -10.94
CA SER A 6 9.23 -3.66 -10.73
C SER A 6 8.35 -4.06 -9.55
N ILE A 7 7.59 -3.13 -8.96
CA ILE A 7 6.70 -3.45 -7.84
C ILE A 7 5.55 -4.33 -8.33
N HIS A 8 5.49 -5.53 -7.79
CA HIS A 8 4.41 -6.47 -8.06
C HIS A 8 3.28 -6.24 -7.05
N PHE A 9 2.16 -5.67 -7.50
CA PHE A 9 1.05 -5.27 -6.62
C PHE A 9 0.13 -6.42 -6.19
N LEU A 10 0.12 -7.56 -6.91
CA LEU A 10 -0.81 -8.67 -6.63
C LEU A 10 -0.80 -9.21 -5.18
N PRO A 11 0.35 -9.36 -4.48
CA PRO A 11 0.36 -9.81 -3.09
C PRO A 11 -0.37 -8.84 -2.15
N TYR A 12 -0.40 -7.54 -2.48
CA TYR A 12 -1.04 -6.53 -1.65
C TYR A 12 -2.57 -6.60 -1.72
N HIS A 13 -3.17 -7.10 -2.80
CA HIS A 13 -4.63 -7.33 -2.84
C HIS A 13 -5.11 -8.34 -1.80
N LYS A 14 -4.27 -9.31 -1.42
CA LYS A 14 -4.59 -10.24 -0.32
C LYS A 14 -4.61 -9.54 1.03
N VAL A 15 -3.82 -8.48 1.16
CA VAL A 15 -3.73 -7.69 2.38
C VAL A 15 -4.81 -6.64 2.42
N PHE A 16 -5.13 -6.00 1.29
CA PHE A 16 -6.07 -4.88 1.15
C PHE A 16 -7.16 -5.18 0.08
N PRO A 17 -8.01 -6.20 0.28
CA PRO A 17 -9.05 -6.59 -0.68
C PRO A 17 -10.11 -5.51 -0.96
N GLU A 18 -10.23 -4.52 -0.08
CA GLU A 18 -11.18 -3.41 -0.16
C GLU A 18 -10.75 -2.28 -1.10
N LEU A 19 -9.49 -2.27 -1.54
CA LEU A 19 -8.96 -1.24 -2.43
C LEU A 19 -9.11 -1.65 -3.90
N SER A 20 -9.48 -0.69 -4.74
CA SER A 20 -9.32 -0.84 -6.19
C SER A 20 -7.84 -0.90 -6.58
N ASP A 21 -7.52 -1.46 -7.75
CA ASP A 21 -6.13 -1.55 -8.25
C ASP A 21 -5.41 -0.20 -8.22
N LYS A 22 -6.11 0.86 -8.63
CA LYS A 22 -5.56 2.23 -8.68
C LYS A 22 -5.25 2.76 -7.28
N GLU A 23 -6.18 2.58 -6.35
CA GLU A 23 -5.99 2.99 -4.95
C GLU A 23 -4.89 2.18 -4.29
N LEU A 24 -4.86 0.86 -4.53
CA LEU A 24 -3.83 -0.02 -4.00
C LEU A 24 -2.45 0.41 -4.48
N HIS A 25 -2.28 0.67 -5.77
CA HIS A 25 -1.00 1.09 -6.33
C HIS A 25 -0.51 2.40 -5.69
N VAL A 26 -1.38 3.39 -5.56
CA VAL A 26 -1.06 4.67 -4.91
C VAL A 26 -0.70 4.47 -3.44
N VAL A 27 -1.51 3.72 -2.68
CA VAL A 27 -1.29 3.51 -1.24
C VAL A 27 -0.01 2.74 -0.97
N VAL A 28 0.28 1.68 -1.73
CA VAL A 28 1.51 0.90 -1.59
C VAL A 28 2.73 1.79 -1.78
N LEU A 29 2.79 2.55 -2.88
CA LEU A 29 3.92 3.45 -3.15
C LEU A 29 4.06 4.54 -2.09
N TYR A 30 2.96 5.18 -1.70
CA TYR A 30 2.95 6.23 -0.67
C TYR A 30 3.42 5.70 0.69
N CYS A 31 2.94 4.53 1.10
CA CYS A 31 3.28 3.93 2.38
C CYS A 31 4.71 3.38 2.40
N SER A 32 5.24 2.98 1.25
CA SER A 32 6.67 2.67 1.05
C SER A 32 7.58 3.92 1.06
N GLY A 33 7.02 5.12 1.12
CA GLY A 33 7.77 6.37 1.28
C GLY A 33 8.05 7.12 -0.02
N LEU A 34 7.43 6.75 -1.13
CA LEU A 34 7.58 7.53 -2.38
C LEU A 34 6.89 8.88 -2.25
N LYS A 35 7.57 9.90 -2.80
CA LYS A 35 6.99 11.24 -2.95
C LYS A 35 5.99 11.27 -4.10
N ASN A 36 5.03 12.19 -4.01
CA ASN A 36 3.93 12.27 -4.96
C ASN A 36 4.40 12.51 -6.40
N GLU A 37 5.46 13.29 -6.61
CA GLU A 37 6.02 13.57 -7.95
C GLU A 37 6.55 12.30 -8.62
N LEU A 38 7.13 11.40 -7.83
CA LEU A 38 7.63 10.13 -8.33
C LEU A 38 6.47 9.17 -8.63
N MET A 39 5.43 9.16 -7.79
CA MET A 39 4.23 8.35 -8.03
C MET A 39 3.49 8.77 -9.32
N VAL A 40 3.43 10.06 -9.61
CA VAL A 40 2.89 10.59 -10.89
C VAL A 40 3.61 9.96 -12.09
N SER A 41 4.94 9.89 -12.01
CA SER A 41 5.78 9.29 -13.06
C SER A 41 5.60 7.77 -13.14
N VAL A 42 5.61 7.07 -12.00
CA VAL A 42 5.54 5.59 -11.93
C VAL A 42 4.18 5.08 -12.38
N LEU A 43 3.10 5.76 -11.98
CA LEU A 43 1.73 5.30 -12.25
C LEU A 43 1.12 5.95 -13.50
N ASN A 44 1.81 6.91 -14.13
CA ASN A 44 1.31 7.68 -15.26
C ASN A 44 -0.07 8.32 -14.99
N ILE A 45 -0.21 8.94 -13.82
CA ILE A 45 -1.42 9.66 -13.39
C ILE A 45 -1.07 11.06 -12.92
N ASN A 46 -2.03 11.98 -12.86
CA ASN A 46 -1.76 13.34 -12.40
C ASN A 46 -1.69 13.44 -10.85
N ILE A 47 -1.06 14.51 -10.37
CA ILE A 47 -0.85 14.76 -8.93
C ILE A 47 -2.17 14.88 -8.13
N LYS A 48 -3.24 15.41 -8.75
CA LYS A 48 -4.55 15.54 -8.10
C LYS A 48 -5.18 14.16 -7.91
N THR A 49 -5.00 13.26 -8.87
CA THR A 49 -5.45 11.87 -8.81
C THR A 49 -4.72 11.10 -7.70
N VAL A 50 -3.42 11.30 -7.53
CA VAL A 50 -2.66 10.76 -6.38
C VAL A 50 -3.30 11.21 -5.06
N GLY A 51 -3.50 12.52 -4.90
CA GLY A 51 -4.10 13.08 -3.68
C GLY A 51 -5.52 12.57 -3.42
N ALA A 52 -6.35 12.47 -4.47
CA ALA A 52 -7.71 11.95 -4.37
C ALA A 52 -7.73 10.48 -3.94
N HIS A 53 -6.87 9.63 -4.51
CA HIS A 53 -6.79 8.22 -4.11
C HIS A 53 -6.34 8.07 -2.65
N LEU A 54 -5.34 8.83 -2.19
CA LEU A 54 -4.91 8.81 -0.79
C LEU A 54 -6.02 9.26 0.16
N TYR A 55 -6.74 10.32 -0.21
CA TYR A 55 -7.87 10.82 0.57
C TYR A 55 -9.02 9.82 0.64
N ASN A 56 -9.39 9.21 -0.48
CA ASN A 56 -10.42 8.16 -0.51
C ASN A 56 -10.04 6.98 0.38
N CYS A 57 -8.78 6.55 0.35
CA CYS A 57 -8.29 5.48 1.22
C CYS A 57 -8.35 5.89 2.69
N GLN A 58 -7.92 7.11 3.02
CA GLN A 58 -8.02 7.64 4.38
C GLN A 58 -9.48 7.59 4.89
N LEU A 59 -10.44 8.03 4.06
CA LEU A 59 -11.86 7.97 4.40
C LEU A 59 -12.38 6.54 4.54
N LEU A 60 -12.03 5.65 3.60
CA LEU A 60 -12.43 4.24 3.62
C LEU A 60 -12.03 3.56 4.92
N TYR A 61 -10.86 3.90 5.45
CA TYR A 61 -10.32 3.34 6.70
C TYR A 61 -10.70 4.13 7.96
N GLY A 62 -11.46 5.22 7.85
CA GLY A 62 -11.85 6.05 8.99
C GLY A 62 -10.67 6.71 9.70
N LEU A 63 -9.64 7.12 8.95
CA LEU A 63 -8.38 7.66 9.49
C LEU A 63 -8.37 9.19 9.45
N ASN A 64 -7.67 9.81 10.39
CA ASN A 64 -7.61 11.28 10.52
C ASN A 64 -6.39 11.90 9.85
N SER A 65 -5.42 11.09 9.43
CA SER A 65 -4.22 11.58 8.76
C SER A 65 -3.60 10.56 7.81
N PHE A 66 -2.77 11.03 6.88
CA PHE A 66 -1.97 10.13 6.04
C PHE A 66 -0.86 9.40 6.83
N SER A 67 -0.44 9.95 7.97
CA SER A 67 0.45 9.25 8.90
C SER A 67 -0.23 8.01 9.50
N GLU A 68 -1.51 8.12 9.87
CA GLU A 68 -2.32 6.97 10.29
C GLU A 68 -2.52 5.96 9.16
N LEU A 69 -2.72 6.42 7.92
CA LEU A 69 -2.79 5.55 6.74
C LEU A 69 -1.51 4.72 6.58
N ARG A 70 -0.34 5.36 6.71
CA ARG A 70 0.95 4.67 6.65
C ARG A 70 1.14 3.71 7.83
N ALA A 71 0.74 4.10 9.04
CA ALA A 71 0.81 3.23 10.21
C ALA A 71 -0.06 1.98 10.07
N MET A 72 -1.33 2.15 9.67
CA MET A 72 -2.27 1.05 9.43
C MET A 72 -1.75 0.09 8.34
N PHE A 73 -1.22 0.64 7.25
CA PHE A 73 -0.59 -0.16 6.19
C PHE A 73 0.55 -1.03 6.75
N MET A 74 1.49 -0.43 7.49
CA MET A 74 2.62 -1.15 8.07
C MET A 74 2.16 -2.23 9.06
N ILE A 75 1.17 -1.95 9.91
CA ILE A 75 0.62 -2.92 10.87
C ILE A 75 0.05 -4.14 10.14
N ARG A 76 -0.73 -3.97 9.08
CA ARG A 76 -1.30 -5.10 8.31
C ARG A 76 -0.22 -5.93 7.64
N ILE A 77 0.78 -5.28 7.05
CA ILE A 77 1.92 -5.96 6.42
C ILE A 77 2.73 -6.75 7.46
N PHE A 78 3.06 -6.15 8.60
CA PHE A 78 3.78 -6.86 9.67
C PHE A 78 2.97 -8.00 10.26
N SER A 79 1.67 -7.83 10.45
CA SER A 79 0.78 -8.91 10.90
C SER A 79 0.81 -10.11 9.94
N LEU A 80 0.81 -9.86 8.62
CA LEU A 80 0.95 -10.93 7.63
C LEU A 80 2.32 -11.62 7.74
N PHE A 81 3.41 -10.85 7.83
CA PHE A 81 4.76 -11.41 7.98
C PHE A 81 4.90 -12.25 9.25
N ILE A 82 4.41 -11.76 10.39
CA ILE A 82 4.42 -12.48 11.66
C ILE A 82 3.65 -13.79 11.52
N LYS A 83 2.45 -13.75 10.94
CA LYS A 83 1.63 -14.95 10.69
C LYS A 83 2.35 -15.96 9.79
N TYR A 84 3.03 -15.49 8.74
CA TYR A 84 3.81 -16.35 7.85
C TYR A 84 4.99 -16.99 8.58
N CYS A 85 5.76 -16.20 9.33
CA CYS A 85 6.87 -16.71 10.14
C CYS A 85 6.39 -17.75 11.15
N HIS A 86 5.28 -17.50 11.86
CA HIS A 86 4.73 -18.44 12.84
C HIS A 86 4.36 -19.79 12.21
N LYS A 87 3.64 -19.77 11.07
CA LYS A 87 3.30 -21.02 10.34
C LYS A 87 4.53 -21.82 9.94
N LYS A 88 5.60 -21.15 9.52
CA LYS A 88 6.87 -21.78 9.16
C LYS A 88 7.57 -22.39 10.38
N TYR A 89 7.49 -21.74 11.55
CA TYR A 89 8.05 -22.27 12.79
C TYR A 89 7.25 -23.45 13.37
N ASP A 90 5.93 -23.48 13.19
CA ASP A 90 5.05 -24.55 13.70
C ASP A 90 5.07 -25.85 12.86
N GLY A 91 5.87 -25.92 11.78
CA GLY A 91 6.01 -27.14 10.98
C GLY A 91 4.77 -27.55 10.19
N HIS A 92 3.84 -26.63 9.95
CA HIS A 92 2.71 -26.84 9.04
C HIS A 92 3.07 -26.42 7.60
N GLU A 93 4.03 -27.13 7.00
CA GLU A 93 4.22 -27.22 5.54
C GLU A 93 4.26 -28.69 5.11
#